data_AF-A0A914Z6C5-F1
#
_entry.id   AF-A0A914Z6C5-F1
#
_cell.length_a   1.000
_cell.length_b   1.000
_cell.length_c   1.000
_cell.angle_alpha   90.00
_cell.angle_beta   90.00
_cell.angle_gamma   90.00
#
_symmetry.space_group_name_H-M   'P 1'
#
loop_
_entity.id
_entity.type
_entity.pdbx_description
1 polymer ?
#
loop_
_entity_poly.entity_id
_entity_poly.type
_entity_poly.pdbx_seq_one_letter_code
_entity_poly.pdbx_strand_id
1 'polypeptide(L)'
;MDPNTKIAGTSLLLKPMLELLEQKHPYYRRLTNLGKSVTSFDVTNVSTGFGHGSIVYKINLHFTCHSGLPPETLPVALKVPGAEIYLQQESKFRTILPDNLEERISQEISNVHKTECLFYREISPTLNIKMPKIYATKEWIVGKEQGYILMDDLSEEGIVLSKYDSVSPGQIKAVVKEIAHIHAEYIKAGKSDKWKNVYGKNQEVWAGMTDEFLQLIPAFIDLVSNKDKSNLKKIVLLKLM
;
A
#
# COMPACT_ATOMS: atom_id res chain seq x y z
N MET A 1 2.54 28.38 -6.04
CA MET A 1 3.00 27.58 -4.89
C MET A 1 4.51 27.50 -4.92
N ASP A 2 5.19 27.55 -3.77
CA ASP A 2 6.66 27.49 -3.72
C ASP A 2 7.16 26.10 -4.19
N PRO A 3 8.07 26.02 -5.19
CA PRO A 3 8.63 24.75 -5.68
C PRO A 3 9.33 23.91 -4.60
N ASN A 4 9.77 24.52 -3.50
CA ASN A 4 10.46 23.85 -2.39
C ASN A 4 9.51 23.44 -1.25
N THR A 5 8.20 23.53 -1.46
CA THR A 5 7.21 23.12 -0.46
C THR A 5 7.37 21.62 -0.15
N LYS A 6 7.64 21.28 1.11
CA LYS A 6 7.69 19.90 1.60
C LYS A 6 6.28 19.36 1.87
N ILE A 7 6.07 18.08 1.60
CA ILE A 7 4.86 17.37 2.02
C ILE A 7 5.00 17.08 3.52
N ALA A 8 4.06 17.61 4.31
CA ALA A 8 4.08 17.50 5.77
C ALA A 8 4.24 16.03 6.23
N GLY A 9 5.12 15.81 7.20
CA GLY A 9 5.45 14.46 7.70
C GLY A 9 6.47 13.69 6.85
N THR A 10 7.00 14.28 5.78
CA THR A 10 7.98 13.63 4.89
C THR A 10 9.17 14.54 4.57
N SER A 11 10.22 13.97 3.99
CA SER A 11 11.34 14.72 3.39
C SER A 11 11.09 15.09 1.93
N LEU A 12 9.94 14.67 1.36
CA LEU A 12 9.64 14.78 -0.05
C LEU A 12 9.13 16.18 -0.41
N LEU A 13 9.54 16.65 -1.59
CA LEU A 13 9.08 17.90 -2.17
C LEU A 13 7.81 17.66 -2.99
N LEU A 14 6.88 18.62 -2.94
CA LEU A 14 5.63 18.55 -3.65
C LEU A 14 5.81 18.67 -5.17
N LYS A 15 6.70 19.55 -5.64
CA LYS A 15 6.85 19.83 -7.08
C LYS A 15 7.18 18.58 -7.92
N PRO A 16 8.17 17.74 -7.57
CA PRO A 16 8.42 16.49 -8.30
C PRO A 16 7.20 15.56 -8.36
N MET A 17 6.37 15.54 -7.31
CA MET A 17 5.12 14.77 -7.29
C MET A 17 4.11 15.32 -8.30
N LEU A 18 3.93 16.65 -8.37
CA LEU A 18 3.04 17.29 -9.34
C LEU A 18 3.50 17.02 -10.78
N GLU A 19 4.81 17.04 -11.04
CA GLU A 19 5.38 16.70 -12.36
C GLU A 19 5.08 15.24 -12.75
N LEU A 20 5.17 14.30 -11.79
CA LEU A 20 4.81 12.90 -12.01
C LEU A 20 3.31 12.73 -12.30
N LEU A 21 2.44 13.47 -11.60
CA LEU A 21 1.00 13.45 -11.83
C LEU A 21 0.63 14.05 -13.18
N GLU A 22 1.23 15.16 -13.58
CA GLU A 22 1.08 15.71 -14.93
C GLU A 22 1.48 14.68 -16.00
N GLN A 23 2.54 13.91 -15.78
CA GLN A 23 2.96 12.91 -16.76
C GLN A 23 2.05 11.68 -16.82
N LYS A 24 1.42 11.27 -15.70
CA LYS A 24 0.83 9.92 -15.59
C LYS A 24 -0.62 9.86 -15.13
N HIS A 25 -1.14 10.92 -14.50
CA HIS A 25 -2.50 10.98 -13.97
C HIS A 25 -3.46 11.63 -14.99
N PRO A 26 -4.40 10.87 -15.60
CA PRO A 26 -5.26 11.41 -16.66
C PRO A 26 -6.15 12.57 -16.19
N TYR A 27 -6.71 12.46 -14.99
CA TYR A 27 -7.53 13.53 -14.42
C TYR A 27 -6.73 14.81 -14.16
N TYR A 28 -5.55 14.71 -13.54
CA TYR A 28 -4.65 15.84 -13.34
C TYR A 28 -4.39 16.57 -14.66
N ARG A 29 -3.97 15.86 -15.72
CA ARG A 29 -3.77 16.44 -17.06
C ARG A 29 -5.01 17.11 -17.63
N ARG A 30 -6.18 16.51 -17.42
CA ARG A 30 -7.45 17.11 -17.86
C ARG A 30 -7.66 18.45 -17.18
N LEU A 31 -7.41 18.56 -15.87
CA LEU A 31 -7.55 19.81 -15.13
C LEU A 31 -6.56 20.87 -15.62
N THR A 32 -5.29 20.51 -15.81
CA THR A 32 -4.27 21.45 -16.29
C THR A 32 -4.53 21.91 -17.73
N ASN A 33 -4.99 21.02 -18.62
CA ASN A 33 -5.43 21.37 -19.98
C ASN A 33 -6.65 22.31 -20.01
N LEU A 34 -7.49 22.30 -18.97
CA LEU A 34 -8.59 23.25 -18.78
C LEU A 34 -8.12 24.59 -18.20
N GLY A 35 -6.80 24.82 -18.08
CA GLY A 35 -6.24 26.03 -17.50
C GLY A 35 -6.38 26.10 -15.98
N LYS A 36 -6.65 24.97 -15.30
CA LYS A 36 -6.64 24.90 -13.84
C LYS A 36 -5.24 24.68 -13.32
N SER A 37 -4.96 25.25 -12.15
CA SER A 37 -3.68 25.08 -11.47
C SER A 37 -3.88 24.75 -10.00
N VAL A 38 -2.97 23.94 -9.44
CA VAL A 38 -2.94 23.65 -8.00
C VAL A 38 -2.57 24.92 -7.24
N THR A 39 -3.47 25.41 -6.40
CA THR A 39 -3.25 26.62 -5.58
C THR A 39 -2.92 26.31 -4.13
N SER A 40 -3.46 25.21 -3.62
CA SER A 40 -3.24 24.72 -2.26
C SER A 40 -3.35 23.20 -2.23
N PHE A 41 -2.92 22.61 -1.12
CA PHE A 41 -3.10 21.20 -0.85
C PHE A 41 -3.21 20.98 0.66
N ASP A 42 -3.86 19.90 1.05
CA ASP A 42 -3.84 19.39 2.42
C ASP A 42 -3.30 17.95 2.46
N VAL A 43 -2.78 17.56 3.62
CA VAL A 43 -2.16 16.26 3.85
C VAL A 43 -2.74 15.67 5.13
N THR A 44 -3.29 14.46 5.02
CA THR A 44 -3.84 13.72 6.16
C THR A 44 -3.17 12.35 6.24
N ASN A 45 -2.66 11.96 7.40
CA ASN A 45 -2.21 10.59 7.64
C ASN A 45 -3.44 9.68 7.78
N VAL A 46 -3.59 8.71 6.86
CA VAL A 46 -4.74 7.77 6.82
C VAL A 46 -4.37 6.36 7.26
N SER A 47 -3.17 6.16 7.81
CA SER A 47 -2.68 4.84 8.22
C SER A 47 -3.40 4.26 9.44
N THR A 48 -4.13 5.11 10.19
CA THR A 48 -4.98 4.76 11.36
C THR A 48 -4.38 3.79 12.39
N GLY A 49 -3.05 3.69 12.48
CA GLY A 49 -2.34 2.78 13.40
C GLY A 49 -2.06 1.36 12.85
N PHE A 50 -2.51 1.05 11.63
CA PHE A 50 -2.28 -0.24 10.94
C PHE A 50 -1.08 -0.20 9.98
N GLY A 51 -0.34 0.91 9.94
CA GLY A 51 0.83 1.10 9.11
C GLY A 51 2.06 0.36 9.64
N HIS A 52 2.08 -0.96 9.57
CA HIS A 52 3.26 -1.75 9.93
C HIS A 52 4.38 -1.48 8.91
N GLY A 53 5.26 -0.52 9.21
CA GLY A 53 6.44 -0.17 8.41
C GLY A 53 6.25 0.91 7.33
N SER A 54 5.10 1.58 7.28
CA SER A 54 4.88 2.72 6.39
C SER A 54 3.75 3.62 6.89
N ILE A 55 3.85 4.91 6.57
CA ILE A 55 2.75 5.86 6.70
C ILE A 55 2.13 6.08 5.31
N VAL A 56 0.81 5.97 5.21
CA VAL A 56 0.03 6.38 4.04
C VAL A 56 -0.59 7.74 4.31
N TYR A 57 -0.30 8.70 3.44
CA TYR A 57 -0.88 10.03 3.43
C TYR A 57 -1.92 10.14 2.31
N LYS A 58 -3.09 10.68 2.62
CA LYS A 58 -4.00 11.25 1.63
C LYS A 58 -3.60 12.70 1.41
N ILE A 59 -3.36 13.04 0.15
CA ILE A 59 -3.03 14.41 -0.28
C ILE A 59 -4.17 14.90 -1.17
N ASN A 60 -4.85 15.95 -0.75
CA ASN A 60 -5.89 16.59 -1.54
C ASN A 60 -5.28 17.79 -2.26
N LEU A 61 -5.21 17.74 -3.59
CA LEU A 61 -4.73 18.85 -4.41
C LEU A 61 -5.91 19.74 -4.81
N HIS A 62 -5.90 21.00 -4.42
CA HIS A 62 -6.97 21.95 -4.73
C HIS A 62 -6.62 22.77 -5.98
N PHE A 63 -7.46 22.64 -6.99
CA PHE A 63 -7.36 23.34 -8.26
C PHE A 63 -8.33 24.51 -8.31
N THR A 64 -7.83 25.63 -8.79
CA THR A 64 -8.67 26.78 -9.16
C THR A 64 -8.37 27.22 -10.58
N CYS A 65 -9.25 28.03 -11.15
CA CYS A 65 -9.13 28.54 -12.51
C CYS A 65 -9.44 30.03 -12.55
N HIS A 66 -8.64 30.79 -13.30
CA HIS A 66 -8.86 32.21 -13.52
C HIS A 66 -10.04 32.48 -14.49
N SER A 67 -10.49 31.48 -15.25
CA SER A 67 -11.55 31.62 -16.26
C SER A 67 -12.96 31.37 -15.73
N GLY A 68 -13.16 31.35 -14.40
CA GLY A 68 -14.48 31.17 -13.78
C GLY A 68 -15.00 29.73 -13.70
N LEU A 69 -14.21 28.72 -14.09
CA LEU A 69 -14.55 27.32 -13.84
C LEU A 69 -14.55 27.02 -12.33
N PRO A 70 -15.45 26.16 -11.83
CA PRO A 70 -15.55 25.86 -10.41
C PRO A 70 -14.25 25.23 -9.88
N PRO A 71 -13.89 25.46 -8.60
CA PRO A 71 -12.78 24.76 -7.97
C PRO A 71 -12.97 23.24 -8.01
N GLU A 72 -11.87 22.49 -8.04
CA GLU A 72 -11.88 21.03 -7.99
C GLU A 72 -10.81 20.51 -7.06
N THR A 73 -11.05 19.32 -6.47
CA THR A 73 -10.08 18.64 -5.62
C THR A 73 -9.75 17.29 -6.22
N LEU A 74 -8.45 16.97 -6.29
CA LEU A 74 -7.96 15.65 -6.67
C LEU A 74 -7.29 14.99 -5.46
N PRO A 75 -7.87 13.92 -4.89
CA PRO A 75 -7.20 13.12 -3.87
C PRO A 75 -6.18 12.17 -4.52
N VAL A 76 -5.00 12.06 -3.92
CA VAL A 76 -3.99 11.04 -4.22
C VAL A 76 -3.45 10.43 -2.94
N ALA A 77 -2.98 9.19 -3.00
CA ALA A 77 -2.35 8.52 -1.87
C ALA A 77 -0.82 8.47 -2.04
N LEU A 78 -0.10 8.77 -0.97
CA LEU A 78 1.35 8.69 -0.88
C LEU A 78 1.74 7.78 0.28
N LYS A 79 2.23 6.59 -0.01
CA LYS A 79 2.80 5.67 0.98
C LYS A 79 4.30 5.94 1.12
N VAL A 80 4.76 6.12 2.34
CA VAL A 80 6.15 6.41 2.69
C VAL A 80 6.62 5.37 3.72
N PRO A 81 7.67 4.58 3.43
CA PRO A 81 8.23 3.63 4.37
C PRO A 81 8.97 4.37 5.49
N GLY A 82 8.95 3.79 6.69
CA GLY A 82 9.57 4.38 7.86
C GLY A 82 9.50 3.48 9.09
N ALA A 83 10.57 3.49 9.88
CA ALA A 83 10.69 2.69 11.11
C ALA A 83 10.02 3.37 12.32
N GLU A 84 9.61 4.64 12.19
CA GLU A 84 9.15 5.47 13.30
C GLU A 84 7.93 4.87 13.99
N ILE A 85 7.02 4.23 13.24
CA ILE A 85 5.83 3.58 13.79
C ILE A 85 6.21 2.43 14.72
N TYR A 86 7.14 1.56 14.29
CA TYR A 86 7.63 0.46 15.11
C TYR A 86 8.32 0.98 16.38
N LEU A 87 9.17 1.99 16.24
CA LEU A 87 9.93 2.56 17.36
C LEU A 87 9.03 3.29 18.36
N GLN A 88 7.91 3.86 17.91
CA GLN A 88 6.91 4.49 18.79
C GLN A 88 6.13 3.45 19.59
N GLN A 89 5.77 2.32 19.00
CA GLN A 89 5.08 1.23 19.71
C GLN A 89 6.00 0.51 20.71
N GLU A 90 7.28 0.35 20.35
CA GLU A 90 8.32 -0.27 21.19
C GLU A 90 8.94 0.68 22.23
N SER A 91 8.50 1.94 22.28
CA SER A 91 8.98 2.92 23.27
C SER A 91 8.78 2.48 24.73
N LYS A 92 7.90 1.51 24.98
CA LYS A 92 7.68 0.86 26.28
C LYS A 92 8.76 -0.17 26.67
N PHE A 93 9.62 -0.60 25.73
CA PHE A 93 10.62 -1.66 25.92
C PHE A 93 12.06 -1.20 25.63
N ARG A 94 12.28 0.10 25.39
CA ARG A 94 13.57 0.69 24.99
C ARG A 94 14.78 0.36 25.87
N THR A 95 14.59 -0.05 27.13
CA THR A 95 15.69 -0.41 28.04
C THR A 95 16.35 -1.77 27.75
N ILE A 96 15.81 -2.56 26.81
CA ILE A 96 16.29 -3.93 26.50
C ILE A 96 16.74 -4.07 25.04
N LEU A 97 16.60 -3.01 24.24
CA LEU A 97 16.79 -3.09 22.79
C LEU A 97 18.27 -2.87 22.42
N PRO A 98 18.82 -3.67 21.48
CA PRO A 98 20.19 -3.52 21.03
C PRO A 98 20.43 -2.18 20.32
N ASP A 99 21.64 -1.63 20.45
CA ASP A 99 22.02 -0.29 19.94
C ASP A 99 21.80 -0.09 18.43
N ASN A 100 21.69 -1.18 17.65
CA ASN A 100 21.48 -1.15 16.20
C ASN A 100 20.05 -1.50 15.76
N LEU A 101 19.08 -1.56 16.68
CA LEU A 101 17.73 -2.02 16.35
C LEU A 101 17.04 -1.14 15.29
N GLU A 102 17.17 0.18 15.39
CA GLU A 102 16.55 1.11 14.45
C GLU A 102 17.06 0.92 13.03
N GLU A 103 18.38 0.74 12.87
CA GLU A 103 18.99 0.46 11.57
C GLU A 103 18.51 -0.88 11.01
N ARG A 104 18.45 -1.92 11.85
CA ARG A 104 17.96 -3.25 11.46
C ARG A 104 16.50 -3.20 11.01
N ILE A 105 15.62 -2.57 11.79
CA ILE A 105 14.20 -2.41 11.45
C ILE A 105 14.06 -1.62 10.14
N SER A 106 14.81 -0.51 10.00
CA SER A 106 14.80 0.29 8.78
C SER A 106 15.23 -0.52 7.56
N GLN A 107 16.25 -1.37 7.70
CA GLN A 107 16.74 -2.21 6.61
C GLN A 107 15.70 -3.27 6.20
N GLU A 108 15.02 -3.90 7.15
CA GLU A 108 13.95 -4.87 6.87
C GLU A 108 12.77 -4.19 6.16
N ILE A 109 12.29 -3.06 6.68
CA ILE A 109 11.21 -2.29 6.05
C ILE A 109 11.63 -1.84 4.65
N SER A 110 12.88 -1.39 4.46
CA SER A 110 13.43 -1.02 3.16
C SER A 110 13.40 -2.19 2.17
N ASN A 111 13.72 -3.42 2.61
CA ASN A 111 13.66 -4.61 1.78
C ASN A 111 12.22 -4.98 1.38
N VAL A 112 11.27 -4.86 2.30
CA VAL A 112 9.84 -5.07 2.03
C VAL A 112 9.31 -4.01 1.06
N HIS A 113 9.58 -2.74 1.30
CA HIS A 113 9.18 -1.62 0.43
C HIS A 113 9.79 -1.75 -0.98
N LYS A 114 11.04 -2.19 -1.09
CA LYS A 114 11.67 -2.50 -2.38
C LYS A 114 10.93 -3.61 -3.12
N THR A 115 10.56 -4.68 -2.41
CA THR A 115 9.78 -5.78 -2.98
C THR A 115 8.44 -5.29 -3.50
N GLU A 116 7.75 -4.45 -2.72
CA GLU A 116 6.49 -3.80 -3.12
C GLU A 116 6.66 -2.90 -4.35
N CYS A 117 7.71 -2.08 -4.40
CA CYS A 117 8.04 -1.26 -5.57
C CYS A 117 8.25 -2.11 -6.83
N LEU A 118 8.96 -3.23 -6.72
CA LEU A 118 9.19 -4.15 -7.83
C LEU A 118 7.89 -4.85 -8.26
N PHE A 119 7.05 -5.25 -7.31
CA PHE A 119 5.73 -5.82 -7.62
C PHE A 119 4.89 -4.85 -8.47
N TYR A 120 4.77 -3.59 -8.05
CA TYR A 120 3.99 -2.60 -8.80
C TYR A 120 4.60 -2.23 -10.16
N ARG A 121 5.92 -2.34 -10.31
CA ARG A 121 6.60 -2.03 -11.58
C ARG A 121 6.51 -3.16 -12.59
N GLU A 122 6.74 -4.39 -12.13
CA GLU A 122 6.99 -5.54 -13.02
C GLU A 122 5.81 -6.50 -13.12
N ILE A 123 5.03 -6.62 -12.04
CA ILE A 123 4.01 -7.66 -11.88
C ILE A 123 2.61 -7.08 -12.03
N SER A 124 2.26 -6.05 -11.25
CA SER A 124 0.89 -5.51 -11.27
C SER A 124 0.39 -5.09 -12.66
N PRO A 125 1.21 -4.57 -13.61
CA PRO A 125 0.72 -4.26 -14.95
C PRO A 125 0.29 -5.48 -15.76
N THR A 126 0.70 -6.69 -15.34
CA THR A 126 0.33 -7.96 -16.00
C THR A 126 -0.92 -8.59 -15.37
N LEU A 127 -1.35 -8.11 -14.20
CA LEU A 127 -2.49 -8.66 -13.49
C LEU A 127 -3.78 -7.95 -13.92
N ASN A 128 -4.83 -8.73 -14.16
CA ASN A 128 -6.18 -8.21 -14.37
C ASN A 128 -6.98 -8.27 -13.07
N ILE A 129 -6.52 -7.53 -12.07
CA ILE A 129 -7.16 -7.43 -10.75
C ILE A 129 -7.40 -5.97 -10.40
N LYS A 130 -8.37 -5.71 -9.52
CA LYS A 130 -8.65 -4.35 -9.05
C LYS A 130 -7.56 -3.91 -8.08
N MET A 131 -6.80 -2.90 -8.46
CA MET A 131 -5.73 -2.30 -7.67
C MET A 131 -5.69 -0.80 -7.88
N PRO A 132 -5.17 -0.01 -6.92
CA PRO A 132 -4.92 1.40 -7.15
C PRO A 132 -3.95 1.57 -8.31
N LYS A 133 -4.20 2.55 -9.17
CA LYS A 133 -3.23 2.88 -10.21
C LYS A 133 -1.99 3.48 -9.55
N ILE A 134 -0.83 2.95 -9.92
CA ILE A 134 0.46 3.46 -9.43
C ILE A 134 1.01 4.48 -10.42
N TYR A 135 1.27 5.69 -9.92
CA TYR A 135 1.87 6.77 -10.69
C TYR A 135 3.39 6.73 -10.59
N ALA A 136 3.92 6.47 -9.40
CA ALA A 136 5.35 6.39 -9.21
C ALA A 136 5.73 5.51 -8.01
N THR A 137 6.92 4.93 -8.10
CA THR A 137 7.54 4.17 -7.02
C THR A 137 8.98 4.62 -6.89
N LYS A 138 9.49 4.73 -5.68
CA LYS A 138 10.90 4.97 -5.38
C LYS A 138 11.32 4.08 -4.23
N GLU A 139 12.38 3.32 -4.43
CA GLU A 139 12.97 2.49 -3.38
C GLU A 139 13.46 3.36 -2.23
N TRP A 140 13.38 2.84 -1.01
CA TRP A 140 13.97 3.49 0.16
C TRP A 140 15.44 3.09 0.25
N ILE A 141 16.33 4.07 0.40
CA ILE A 141 17.74 3.83 0.67
C ILE A 141 18.03 4.39 2.06
N VAL A 142 18.10 3.49 3.05
CA VAL A 142 18.28 3.83 4.47
C VAL A 142 19.47 4.79 4.65
N GLY A 143 19.26 5.87 5.40
CA GLY A 143 20.27 6.91 5.67
C GLY A 143 20.61 7.83 4.49
N LYS A 144 20.05 7.62 3.29
CA LYS A 144 20.38 8.41 2.09
C LYS A 144 19.17 9.09 1.47
N GLU A 145 18.12 8.33 1.17
CA GLU A 145 17.04 8.81 0.33
C GLU A 145 15.72 8.14 0.68
N GLN A 146 14.69 8.94 0.99
CA GLN A 146 13.36 8.42 1.36
C GLN A 146 12.65 7.79 0.15
N GLY A 147 12.13 6.58 0.35
CA GLY A 147 11.31 5.88 -0.62
C GLY A 147 9.86 6.38 -0.61
N TYR A 148 9.08 6.04 -1.65
CA TYR A 148 7.64 6.28 -1.66
C TYR A 148 6.92 5.45 -2.72
N ILE A 149 5.61 5.34 -2.59
CA ILE A 149 4.69 4.91 -3.65
C ILE A 149 3.58 5.97 -3.76
N LEU A 150 3.41 6.52 -4.96
CA LEU A 150 2.35 7.47 -5.30
C LEU A 150 1.29 6.76 -6.13
N MET A 151 0.04 6.82 -5.69
CA MET A 151 -1.06 6.03 -6.26
C MET A 151 -2.43 6.71 -6.12
N ASP A 152 -3.44 6.12 -6.72
CA ASP A 152 -4.84 6.51 -6.50
C ASP A 152 -5.20 6.46 -5.01
N ASP A 153 -5.99 7.43 -4.56
CA ASP A 153 -6.69 7.33 -3.29
C ASP A 153 -7.97 6.50 -3.46
N LEU A 154 -8.05 5.36 -2.76
CA LEU A 154 -9.23 4.49 -2.76
C LEU A 154 -10.04 4.63 -1.46
N SER A 155 -9.81 5.67 -0.65
CA SER A 155 -10.46 5.82 0.66
C SER A 155 -11.98 5.91 0.63
N GLU A 156 -12.58 6.30 -0.50
CA GLU A 156 -14.04 6.35 -0.67
C GLU A 156 -14.64 5.01 -1.13
N GLU A 157 -13.83 4.13 -1.73
CA GLU A 157 -14.25 2.86 -2.30
C GLU A 157 -13.81 1.65 -1.45
N GLY A 158 -12.77 1.85 -0.64
CA GLY A 158 -12.11 0.82 0.15
C GLY A 158 -12.43 0.92 1.64
N ILE A 159 -12.31 -0.21 2.33
CA ILE A 159 -12.36 -0.28 3.79
C ILE A 159 -11.05 -0.88 4.28
N VAL A 160 -10.48 -0.29 5.33
CA VAL A 160 -9.41 -0.91 6.11
C VAL A 160 -10.07 -1.74 7.19
N LEU A 161 -9.83 -3.05 7.18
CA LEU A 161 -10.36 -3.96 8.19
C LEU A 161 -9.31 -4.18 9.27
N SER A 162 -9.70 -3.91 10.52
CA SER A 162 -8.97 -4.36 11.70
C SER A 162 -9.11 -5.86 11.87
N LYS A 163 -8.16 -6.46 12.58
CA LYS A 163 -8.16 -7.89 12.94
C LYS A 163 -9.46 -8.35 13.62
N TYR A 164 -10.17 -7.45 14.30
CA TYR A 164 -11.40 -7.76 15.03
C TYR A 164 -12.68 -7.42 14.24
N ASP A 165 -12.54 -6.90 13.02
CA ASP A 165 -13.69 -6.54 12.21
C ASP A 165 -14.33 -7.79 11.60
N SER A 166 -15.66 -7.82 11.59
CA SER A 166 -16.40 -8.89 10.95
C SER A 166 -16.53 -8.63 9.45
N VAL A 167 -16.32 -9.68 8.66
CA VAL A 167 -16.48 -9.65 7.20
C VAL A 167 -17.68 -10.49 6.78
N SER A 168 -18.42 -9.99 5.80
CA SER A 168 -19.52 -10.76 5.20
C SER A 168 -18.97 -11.89 4.30
N PRO A 169 -19.72 -12.98 4.12
CA PRO A 169 -19.34 -14.05 3.19
C PRO A 169 -19.08 -13.54 1.74
N GLY A 170 -19.80 -12.50 1.32
CA GLY A 170 -19.60 -11.86 0.02
C GLY A 170 -18.23 -11.18 -0.10
N GLN A 171 -17.80 -10.47 0.94
CA GLN A 171 -16.46 -9.85 0.99
C GLN A 171 -15.35 -10.91 0.97
N ILE A 172 -15.49 -11.98 1.75
CA ILE A 172 -14.50 -13.08 1.74
C ILE A 172 -14.41 -13.71 0.35
N LYS A 173 -15.55 -14.00 -0.28
CA LYS A 173 -15.59 -14.56 -1.64
C LYS A 173 -14.92 -13.64 -2.66
N ALA A 174 -15.10 -12.33 -2.54
CA ALA A 174 -14.45 -11.36 -3.41
C ALA A 174 -12.93 -11.38 -3.23
N VAL A 175 -12.43 -11.34 -1.98
CA VAL A 175 -10.98 -11.40 -1.69
C VAL A 175 -10.37 -12.70 -2.21
N VAL A 176 -10.98 -13.85 -1.92
CA VAL A 176 -10.44 -15.15 -2.37
C VAL A 176 -10.43 -15.25 -3.89
N LYS A 177 -11.42 -14.66 -4.59
CA LYS A 177 -11.42 -14.62 -6.05
C LYS A 177 -10.21 -13.86 -6.60
N GLU A 178 -9.89 -12.68 -6.04
CA GLU A 178 -8.72 -11.91 -6.47
C GLU A 178 -7.41 -12.64 -6.15
N ILE A 179 -7.30 -13.28 -4.98
CA ILE A 179 -6.13 -14.11 -4.62
C ILE A 179 -5.96 -15.29 -5.58
N ALA A 180 -7.06 -15.97 -5.94
CA ALA A 180 -7.03 -17.05 -6.91
C ALA A 180 -6.58 -16.58 -8.30
N HIS A 181 -6.98 -15.38 -8.73
CA HIS A 181 -6.48 -14.78 -9.96
C HIS A 181 -4.97 -14.53 -9.90
N ILE A 182 -4.46 -13.95 -8.80
CA ILE A 182 -3.02 -13.72 -8.61
C ILE A 182 -2.25 -15.04 -8.69
N HIS A 183 -2.72 -16.08 -7.98
CA HIS A 183 -2.10 -17.41 -8.02
C HIS A 183 -2.13 -18.03 -9.41
N ALA A 184 -3.25 -17.91 -10.13
CA ALA A 184 -3.36 -18.42 -11.49
C ALA A 184 -2.36 -17.70 -12.43
N GLU A 185 -2.23 -16.38 -12.34
CA GLU A 185 -1.25 -15.61 -13.12
C GLU A 185 0.19 -15.97 -12.76
N TYR A 186 0.49 -16.15 -11.47
CA TYR A 186 1.80 -16.65 -11.02
C TYR A 186 2.15 -18.03 -11.62
N ILE A 187 1.19 -18.96 -11.60
CA ILE A 187 1.38 -20.31 -12.14
C ILE A 187 1.57 -20.26 -13.66
N LYS A 188 0.72 -19.51 -14.39
CA LYS A 188 0.84 -19.32 -15.85
C LYS A 188 2.17 -18.70 -16.24
N ALA A 189 2.68 -17.77 -15.45
CA ALA A 189 3.98 -17.14 -15.67
C ALA A 189 5.15 -18.12 -15.56
N GLY A 190 4.93 -19.36 -15.09
CA GLY A 190 5.82 -20.50 -15.35
C GLY A 190 7.26 -20.31 -14.88
N LYS A 191 7.47 -19.67 -13.72
CA LYS A 191 8.78 -19.28 -13.19
C LYS A 191 9.47 -18.13 -13.94
N SER A 192 8.72 -17.19 -14.54
CA SER A 192 9.32 -16.02 -15.18
C SER A 192 10.27 -15.30 -14.22
N ASP A 193 11.37 -14.78 -14.77
CA ASP A 193 12.41 -14.13 -13.98
C ASP A 193 11.87 -12.90 -13.24
N LYS A 194 10.79 -12.29 -13.73
CA LYS A 194 10.11 -11.18 -13.05
C LYS A 194 9.62 -11.58 -11.65
N TRP A 195 8.86 -12.66 -11.54
CA TRP A 195 8.34 -13.12 -10.24
C TRP A 195 9.45 -13.63 -9.32
N LYS A 196 10.50 -14.27 -9.87
CA LYS A 196 11.68 -14.66 -9.10
C LYS A 196 12.49 -13.45 -8.62
N ASN A 197 12.59 -12.40 -9.41
CA ASN A 197 13.33 -11.19 -9.01
C ASN A 197 12.61 -10.43 -7.90
N VAL A 198 11.27 -10.50 -7.87
CA VAL A 198 10.46 -9.91 -6.79
C VAL A 198 10.53 -10.77 -5.53
N TYR A 199 10.31 -12.09 -5.63
CA TYR A 199 10.08 -12.96 -4.46
C TYR A 199 11.19 -13.98 -4.16
N GLY A 200 12.13 -14.21 -5.08
CA GLY A 200 13.13 -15.29 -5.02
C GLY A 200 14.32 -15.01 -4.10
N LYS A 201 14.51 -13.77 -3.62
CA LYS A 201 15.59 -13.43 -2.66
C LYS A 201 15.11 -13.33 -1.21
N ASN A 202 13.80 -13.29 -0.97
CA ASN A 202 13.18 -13.09 0.35
C ASN A 202 12.36 -14.31 0.83
N GLN A 203 12.63 -15.51 0.28
CA GLN A 203 11.82 -16.71 0.58
C GLN A 203 11.77 -17.07 2.06
N GLU A 204 12.82 -16.77 2.85
CA GLU A 204 12.83 -17.07 4.29
C GLU A 204 11.85 -16.20 5.10
N VAL A 205 11.62 -14.95 4.69
CA VAL A 205 10.70 -14.02 5.38
C VAL A 205 9.23 -14.36 5.06
N TRP A 206 8.96 -14.77 3.81
CA TRP A 206 7.61 -15.13 3.38
C TRP A 206 7.20 -16.56 3.76
N ALA A 207 8.15 -17.48 3.95
CA ALA A 207 7.85 -18.87 4.32
C ALA A 207 6.95 -18.97 5.57
N GLY A 208 7.20 -18.13 6.58
CA GLY A 208 6.36 -18.06 7.78
C GLY A 208 4.92 -17.59 7.52
N MET A 209 4.72 -16.60 6.63
CA MET A 209 3.38 -16.09 6.28
C MET A 209 2.64 -17.01 5.30
N THR A 210 3.34 -17.67 4.38
CA THR A 210 2.73 -18.58 3.41
C THR A 210 2.25 -19.87 4.06
N ASP A 211 2.95 -20.38 5.07
CA ASP A 211 2.54 -21.61 5.77
C ASP A 211 1.24 -21.42 6.56
N GLU A 212 1.03 -20.25 7.16
CA GLU A 212 -0.23 -19.90 7.83
C GLU A 212 -1.37 -19.67 6.83
N PHE A 213 -1.11 -18.97 5.72
CA PHE A 213 -2.12 -18.70 4.70
C PHE A 213 -2.56 -19.97 3.95
N LEU A 214 -1.62 -20.88 3.65
CA LEU A 214 -1.91 -22.16 3.00
C LEU A 214 -2.71 -23.11 3.91
N GLN A 215 -2.53 -23.03 5.24
CA GLN A 215 -3.36 -23.76 6.21
C GLN A 215 -4.82 -23.30 6.24
N LEU A 216 -5.13 -22.07 5.77
CA LEU A 216 -6.49 -21.54 5.71
C LEU A 216 -7.28 -22.03 4.49
N ILE A 217 -6.61 -22.50 3.44
CA ILE A 217 -7.26 -22.93 2.19
C ILE A 217 -8.21 -24.12 2.43
N PRO A 218 -7.84 -25.20 3.15
CA PRO A 218 -8.76 -26.30 3.43
C PRO A 218 -9.97 -25.88 4.28
N ALA A 219 -9.76 -25.09 5.33
CA ALA A 219 -10.84 -24.58 6.18
C ALA A 219 -11.81 -23.67 5.41
N PHE A 220 -11.30 -22.92 4.42
CA PHE A 220 -12.12 -22.10 3.54
C PHE A 220 -12.89 -22.93 2.49
N ILE A 221 -12.27 -23.96 1.91
CA ILE A 221 -12.96 -24.92 1.03
C ILE A 221 -14.11 -25.57 1.78
N ASP A 222 -13.90 -25.98 3.03
CA ASP A 222 -14.96 -26.53 3.89
C ASP A 222 -16.05 -25.51 4.20
N LEU A 223 -15.71 -24.24 4.45
CA LEU A 223 -16.65 -23.15 4.69
C LEU A 223 -17.55 -22.87 3.47
N VAL A 224 -16.99 -22.90 2.26
CA VAL A 224 -17.72 -22.62 1.01
C VAL A 224 -18.50 -23.86 0.54
N SER A 225 -18.05 -25.06 0.91
CA SER A 225 -18.67 -26.33 0.50
C SER A 225 -19.77 -26.80 1.45
N ASN A 226 -19.78 -26.38 2.72
CA ASN A 226 -20.80 -26.80 3.69
C ASN A 226 -22.09 -25.95 3.62
N LYS A 227 -23.22 -26.63 3.42
CA LYS A 227 -24.58 -26.04 3.52
C LYS A 227 -25.05 -25.85 4.97
N ASP A 228 -24.31 -26.34 5.97
CA ASP A 228 -24.73 -26.34 7.37
C ASP A 228 -24.09 -25.19 8.16
N LYS A 229 -24.94 -24.20 8.51
CA LYS A 229 -24.56 -22.95 9.19
C LYS A 229 -24.28 -23.13 10.70
N SER A 230 -24.46 -24.33 11.24
CA SER A 230 -24.34 -24.60 12.68
C SER A 230 -22.89 -24.56 13.23
N ASN A 231 -21.88 -24.70 12.36
CA ASN A 231 -20.46 -24.68 12.76
C ASN A 231 -19.78 -23.29 12.73
N LEU A 232 -20.51 -22.23 12.35
CA LEU A 232 -19.96 -20.86 12.21
C LEU A 232 -19.42 -20.25 13.52
N LYS A 233 -19.80 -20.78 14.69
CA LYS A 233 -19.39 -20.23 15.99
C LYS A 233 -17.99 -20.65 16.46
N LYS A 234 -17.27 -21.51 15.72
CA LYS A 234 -16.03 -22.14 16.21
C LYS A 234 -14.75 -21.83 15.43
N ILE A 235 -14.79 -21.05 14.34
CA ILE A 235 -13.55 -20.73 13.60
C ILE A 235 -12.90 -19.45 14.15
N VAL A 236 -12.21 -19.68 15.27
CA VAL A 236 -10.95 -19.11 15.77
C VAL A 236 -10.42 -17.84 15.08
N LEU A 237 -10.52 -16.73 15.84
CA LEU A 237 -9.43 -15.80 16.21
C LEU A 237 -8.08 -16.04 15.50
N LEU A 238 -7.67 -15.14 14.61
CA LEU A 238 -6.27 -15.12 14.17
C LEU A 238 -5.60 -13.76 14.35
N LYS A 239 -4.53 -13.84 15.14
CA LYS A 239 -3.58 -12.84 15.56
C LYS A 239 -2.59 -12.63 14.43
N LEU A 240 -2.92 -11.73 13.52
CA LEU A 240 -1.92 -11.11 12.65
C LEU A 240 -1.13 -10.12 13.52
N MET A 241 0.18 -10.37 13.60
CA MET A 241 1.17 -9.57 14.32
C MET A 241 1.33 -8.18 13.72
#